data_AF-G9KA03-F1
#
_entry.id   AF-G9KA03-F1
#
_cell.length_a   1.000
_cell.length_b   1.000
_cell.length_c   1.000
_cell.angle_alpha   90.00
_cell.angle_beta   90.00
_cell.angle_gamma   90.00
#
_symmetry.space_group_name_H-M   'P 1'
#
loop_
_entity.id
_entity.type
_entity.pdbx_description
1 polymer ?
#
loop_
_entity_poly.entity_id
_entity_poly.type
_entity_poly.pdbx_seq_one_letter_code
_entity_poly.pdbx_strand_id
1 'polypeptide(L)'
;CGYTQDLTDNFDWTRQNALTQNPKRSPNTGPPTDISGTPEGYYMFIETSRPRELGDRARLVSPLYNASAKFYCVSFFYHMYGKHIGSLNLLVRSRNKGALDTHAWSLSGNKGNMWQ
;
A
#
# COMPACT_ATOMS: atom_id res chain seq x y z
N CYS A 1 1.44 -0.71 -15.11
CA CYS A 1 0.73 0.43 -14.47
C CYS A 1 1.63 1.64 -14.17
N GLY A 2 2.95 1.56 -14.32
CA GLY A 2 3.85 2.74 -14.22
C GLY A 2 4.12 3.27 -12.82
N TYR A 3 3.61 2.61 -11.77
CA TYR A 3 3.96 2.94 -10.40
C TYR A 3 5.43 2.59 -10.12
N THR A 4 6.09 3.39 -9.30
CA THR A 4 7.49 3.24 -8.91
C THR A 4 7.63 3.24 -7.39
N GLN A 5 8.65 2.57 -6.87
CA GLN A 5 9.00 2.69 -5.45
C GLN A 5 9.73 4.01 -5.18
N ASP A 6 9.66 4.49 -3.96
CA ASP A 6 10.47 5.62 -3.51
C ASP A 6 11.80 5.13 -2.92
N LEU A 7 12.92 5.47 -3.56
CA LEU A 7 14.25 5.03 -3.13
C LEU A 7 14.77 5.72 -1.85
N THR A 8 14.00 6.64 -1.28
CA THR A 8 14.39 7.44 -0.10
C THR A 8 13.64 7.04 1.16
N ASP A 9 12.81 5.99 1.11
CA ASP A 9 12.14 5.45 2.29
C ASP A 9 12.88 4.25 2.90
N ASN A 10 12.22 3.49 3.77
CA ASN A 10 12.87 2.44 4.56
C ASN A 10 12.82 1.06 3.89
N PHE A 11 11.80 0.80 3.07
CA PHE A 11 11.58 -0.49 2.41
C PHE A 11 10.50 -0.40 1.33
N ASP A 12 10.42 -1.41 0.46
CA ASP A 12 9.57 -1.36 -0.73
C ASP A 12 8.27 -2.17 -0.59
N TRP A 13 7.25 -1.73 -1.35
CA TRP A 13 6.09 -2.55 -1.65
C TRP A 13 6.50 -3.71 -2.58
N THR A 14 5.94 -4.90 -2.38
CA THR A 14 6.20 -6.05 -3.26
C THR A 14 4.92 -6.46 -3.97
N ARG A 15 5.00 -6.72 -5.28
CA ARG A 15 3.89 -7.32 -6.02
C ARG A 15 3.86 -8.82 -5.72
N GLN A 16 2.81 -9.27 -5.05
CA GLN A 16 2.73 -10.61 -4.47
C GLN A 16 1.42 -11.31 -4.83
N ASN A 17 1.45 -12.64 -4.84
CA ASN A 17 0.28 -13.51 -4.93
C ASN A 17 0.38 -14.68 -3.93
N ALA A 18 -0.66 -15.51 -3.87
CA ALA A 18 -0.73 -16.62 -2.92
C ALA A 18 0.25 -17.76 -3.23
N LEU A 19 0.63 -17.92 -4.50
CA LEU A 19 1.50 -19.02 -4.95
C LEU A 19 2.97 -18.81 -4.56
N THR A 20 3.45 -17.57 -4.63
CA THR A 20 4.87 -17.26 -4.42
C THR A 20 5.17 -16.78 -3.00
N GLN A 21 4.29 -15.95 -2.43
CA GLN A 21 4.44 -15.37 -1.09
C GLN A 21 5.89 -14.94 -0.76
N ASN A 22 6.47 -14.13 -1.64
CA ASN A 22 7.80 -13.55 -1.43
C ASN A 22 7.71 -12.03 -1.44
N PRO A 23 7.92 -11.34 -0.29
CA PRO A 23 8.30 -11.89 1.01
C PRO A 23 7.19 -12.71 1.68
N LYS A 24 7.59 -13.62 2.57
CA LYS A 24 6.66 -14.46 3.30
C LYS A 24 5.88 -13.63 4.32
N ARG A 25 4.56 -13.75 4.30
CA ARG A 25 3.69 -13.13 5.29
C ARG A 25 3.86 -13.76 6.69
N SER A 26 3.76 -12.94 7.72
CA SER A 26 3.77 -13.43 9.10
C SER A 26 2.52 -14.26 9.46
N PRO A 27 2.58 -15.14 10.48
CA PRO A 27 1.39 -15.83 11.00
C PRO A 27 0.33 -14.86 11.51
N ASN A 28 -0.95 -15.25 11.44
CA ASN A 28 -2.09 -14.43 11.88
C ASN A 28 -2.18 -13.05 11.19
N THR A 29 -1.69 -12.96 9.95
CA THR A 29 -1.89 -11.84 9.03
C THR A 29 -2.51 -12.32 7.72
N GLY A 30 -2.82 -11.40 6.82
CA GLY A 30 -3.34 -11.71 5.49
C GLY A 30 -2.70 -10.82 4.41
N PRO A 31 -3.28 -10.81 3.21
CA PRO A 31 -4.40 -11.63 2.75
C PRO A 31 -3.94 -13.02 2.24
N PRO A 32 -4.84 -14.03 2.19
CA PRO A 32 -4.53 -15.32 1.57
C PRO A 32 -4.44 -15.25 0.04
N THR A 33 -5.26 -14.40 -0.59
CA THR A 33 -5.39 -14.19 -2.04
C THR A 33 -5.71 -12.71 -2.32
N ASP A 34 -5.65 -12.27 -3.58
CA ASP A 34 -6.14 -10.94 -3.95
C ASP A 34 -7.68 -10.85 -3.90
N ILE A 35 -8.25 -9.73 -4.37
CA ILE A 35 -9.70 -9.51 -4.39
C ILE A 35 -10.46 -10.50 -5.30
N SER A 36 -9.78 -11.15 -6.27
CA SER A 36 -10.41 -12.17 -7.12
C SER A 36 -10.68 -13.48 -6.37
N GLY A 37 -10.00 -13.69 -5.24
CA GLY A 37 -10.11 -14.91 -4.47
C GLY A 37 -9.29 -16.08 -5.03
N THR A 38 -8.52 -15.92 -6.11
CA THR A 38 -7.69 -17.00 -6.67
C THR A 38 -6.23 -16.92 -6.24
N PRO A 39 -5.49 -18.04 -6.24
CA PRO A 39 -4.07 -18.04 -5.89
C PRO A 39 -3.16 -17.22 -6.82
N GLU A 40 -3.53 -17.12 -8.10
CA GLU A 40 -2.77 -16.45 -9.15
C GLU A 40 -2.89 -14.92 -9.08
N GLY A 41 -3.99 -14.42 -8.48
CA GLY A 41 -4.29 -13.01 -8.37
C GLY A 41 -3.24 -12.23 -7.57
N TYR A 42 -2.97 -11.00 -8.00
CA TYR A 42 -1.86 -10.20 -7.48
C TYR A 42 -2.34 -8.95 -6.75
N TYR A 43 -1.66 -8.64 -5.65
CA TYR A 43 -1.81 -7.43 -4.88
C TYR A 43 -0.44 -6.80 -4.58
N MET A 44 -0.44 -5.54 -4.18
CA MET A 44 0.74 -4.91 -3.61
C MET A 44 0.76 -5.18 -2.11
N PHE A 45 1.91 -5.60 -1.59
CA PHE A 45 2.08 -6.09 -0.23
C PHE A 45 3.25 -5.43 0.48
N ILE A 46 3.10 -5.23 1.78
CA ILE A 46 4.19 -4.92 2.69
C ILE A 46 4.09 -5.83 3.91
N GLU A 47 5.22 -6.42 4.33
CA GLU A 47 5.30 -7.12 5.60
C GLU A 47 5.58 -6.10 6.70
N THR A 48 4.65 -5.98 7.66
CA THR A 48 4.70 -4.97 8.74
C THR A 48 5.22 -5.52 10.07
N SER A 49 5.38 -6.83 10.18
CA SER A 49 5.93 -7.46 11.37
C SER A 49 7.45 -7.32 11.42
N ARG A 50 8.07 -7.84 12.48
CA ARG A 50 9.53 -7.84 12.65
C ARG A 50 10.24 -8.32 11.37
N PRO A 51 11.29 -7.63 10.92
CA PRO A 51 12.06 -6.62 11.67
C PRO A 51 11.59 -5.17 11.51
N ARG A 52 10.41 -4.90 10.94
CA ARG A 52 9.91 -3.52 10.81
C ARG A 52 9.73 -2.86 12.17
N GLU A 53 10.06 -1.57 12.22
CA GLU A 53 9.94 -0.73 13.40
C GLU A 53 8.86 0.35 13.23
N LEU A 54 8.39 0.91 14.36
CA LEU A 54 7.44 2.01 14.32
C LEU A 54 8.11 3.23 13.67
N GLY A 55 7.52 3.69 12.57
CA GLY A 55 8.04 4.82 11.80
C GLY A 55 8.71 4.42 10.48
N ASP A 56 8.97 3.12 10.26
CA ASP A 56 9.37 2.61 8.95
C ASP A 56 8.28 2.92 7.91
N ARG A 57 8.69 3.36 6.73
CA ARG A 57 7.80 3.74 5.63
C ARG A 57 8.18 3.02 4.35
N ALA A 58 7.14 2.67 3.60
CA ALA A 58 7.20 2.23 2.22
C ALA A 58 6.22 3.06 1.38
N ARG A 59 6.69 3.64 0.29
CA ARG A 59 5.94 4.56 -0.57
C ARG A 59 5.93 4.03 -1.99
N LEU A 60 4.72 3.75 -2.47
CA LEU A 60 4.46 3.45 -3.87
C LEU A 60 3.96 4.73 -4.56
N VAL A 61 4.73 5.23 -5.53
CA VAL A 61 4.48 6.49 -6.22
C VAL A 61 3.80 6.21 -7.55
N SER A 62 2.68 6.89 -7.81
CA SER A 62 1.97 6.77 -9.08
C SER A 62 2.67 7.52 -10.21
N PRO A 63 2.35 7.21 -11.48
CA PRO A 63 2.67 8.10 -12.60
C PRO A 63 2.08 9.50 -12.39
N LEU A 64 2.62 10.48 -13.10
CA LEU A 64 2.00 11.79 -13.19
C LEU A 64 0.66 11.69 -13.93
N TYR A 65 -0.40 12.14 -13.29
CA TYR A 65 -1.71 12.31 -13.90
C TYR A 65 -1.91 13.77 -14.32
N ASN A 66 -2.38 13.98 -15.54
CA ASN A 66 -2.72 15.31 -16.02
C ASN A 66 -3.96 15.82 -15.28
N ALA A 67 -3.75 16.73 -14.33
CA ALA A 67 -4.79 17.26 -13.48
C ALA A 67 -5.59 18.40 -14.18
N SER A 68 -6.29 18.10 -15.29
CA SER A 68 -7.13 19.08 -16.03
C SER A 68 -8.56 19.26 -15.47
N ALA A 69 -9.15 18.21 -14.92
CA ALA A 69 -10.43 18.24 -14.21
C ALA A 69 -10.33 18.91 -12.83
N LYS A 70 -11.46 19.43 -12.36
CA LYS A 70 -11.60 20.11 -11.05
C LYS A 70 -11.52 19.14 -9.85
N PHE A 71 -11.94 17.89 -10.04
CA PHE A 71 -11.98 16.87 -9.00
C PHE A 71 -11.52 15.52 -9.54
N TYR A 72 -10.93 14.71 -8.66
CA TYR A 72 -10.49 13.35 -8.94
C TYR A 72 -10.97 12.44 -7.82
N CYS A 73 -11.35 11.22 -8.20
CA CYS A 73 -11.66 10.15 -7.26
C CYS A 73 -10.55 9.11 -7.33
N VAL A 74 -10.06 8.70 -6.15
CA VAL A 74 -9.14 7.57 -6.02
C VAL A 74 -9.87 6.52 -5.21
N SER A 75 -9.99 5.32 -5.77
CA SER A 75 -10.54 4.14 -5.11
C SER A 75 -9.57 2.99 -5.23
N PHE A 76 -9.47 2.20 -4.17
CA PHE A 76 -8.64 1.01 -4.11
C PHE A 76 -9.19 0.08 -3.04
N PHE A 77 -8.98 -1.22 -3.22
CA PHE A 77 -9.22 -2.21 -2.17
C PHE A 77 -8.03 -2.27 -1.22
N TYR A 78 -8.29 -2.58 0.06
CA TYR A 78 -7.25 -2.78 1.05
C TYR A 78 -7.52 -3.98 1.96
N HIS A 79 -6.44 -4.58 2.49
CA HIS A 79 -6.50 -5.62 3.51
C HIS A 79 -5.48 -5.28 4.60
N MET A 80 -5.98 -4.96 5.79
CA MET A 80 -5.17 -4.47 6.91
C MET A 80 -5.43 -5.34 8.15
N TYR A 81 -4.85 -6.54 8.18
CA TYR A 81 -5.07 -7.51 9.26
C TYR A 81 -3.77 -7.93 9.95
N GLY A 82 -3.71 -7.75 11.27
CA GLY A 82 -2.57 -8.16 12.08
C GLY A 82 -2.32 -7.23 13.27
N LYS A 83 -1.53 -7.71 14.25
CA LYS A 83 -1.19 -6.95 15.46
C LYS A 83 -0.27 -5.76 15.20
N HIS A 84 0.61 -5.87 14.20
CA HIS A 84 1.63 -4.87 13.87
C HIS A 84 1.23 -3.93 12.73
N ILE A 85 -0.04 -3.93 12.34
CA ILE A 85 -0.54 -3.05 11.29
C ILE A 85 -0.39 -1.59 11.71
N GLY A 86 0.32 -0.82 10.90
CA GLY A 86 0.46 0.62 11.03
C GLY A 86 -0.65 1.39 10.32
N SER A 87 -0.25 2.37 9.51
CA SER A 87 -1.16 3.27 8.79
C SER A 87 -0.94 3.19 7.29
N LEU A 88 -2.03 3.16 6.51
CA LEU A 88 -2.03 3.38 5.08
C LEU A 88 -2.47 4.82 4.81
N ASN A 89 -1.65 5.57 4.08
CA ASN A 89 -1.91 6.98 3.76
C ASN A 89 -1.98 7.18 2.26
N LEU A 90 -2.90 8.04 1.81
CA LEU A 90 -2.93 8.58 0.46
C LEU A 90 -2.46 10.03 0.50
N LEU A 91 -1.36 10.30 -0.20
CA LEU A 91 -0.78 11.62 -0.33
C LEU A 91 -0.91 12.10 -1.78
N VAL A 92 -1.07 13.41 -1.97
CA VAL A 92 -1.15 14.04 -3.29
C VAL A 92 -0.02 15.04 -3.43
N ARG A 93 0.85 14.80 -4.42
CA ARG A 93 1.93 15.71 -4.81
C ARG A 93 1.54 16.47 -6.07
N SER A 94 1.63 17.80 -6.04
CA SER A 94 1.43 18.65 -7.22
C SER A 94 2.76 19.24 -7.67
N ARG A 95 3.14 19.01 -8.93
CA ARG A 95 4.39 19.53 -9.51
C ARG A 95 4.49 21.07 -9.43
N ASN A 96 3.36 21.76 -9.40
CA ASN A 96 3.28 23.22 -9.46
C ASN A 96 3.31 23.90 -8.08
N LYS A 97 3.13 23.16 -6.98
CA LYS A 97 3.05 23.72 -5.61
C LYS A 97 4.29 23.41 -4.75
N GLY A 98 5.41 23.06 -5.39
CA GLY A 98 6.60 22.56 -4.71
C GLY A 98 6.48 21.07 -4.37
N ALA A 99 7.60 20.45 -3.97
CA ALA A 99 7.68 19.01 -3.69
C ALA A 99 6.98 18.56 -2.38
N LEU A 100 6.03 19.36 -1.87
CA LEU A 100 5.31 19.07 -0.64
C LEU A 100 4.11 18.16 -0.92
N ASP A 101 4.02 17.10 -0.12
CA ASP A 101 2.92 16.15 -0.16
C ASP A 101 1.75 16.65 0.69
N THR A 102 0.56 16.73 0.08
CA THR A 102 -0.69 17.00 0.81
C THR A 102 -1.30 15.68 1.27
N HIS A 103 -1.62 15.57 2.55
CA HIS A 103 -2.34 14.40 3.09
C HIS A 103 -3.81 14.44 2.68
N ALA A 104 -4.26 13.43 1.92
CA ALA A 104 -5.62 13.36 1.39
C ALA A 104 -6.50 12.37 2.16
N TRP A 105 -5.92 11.28 2.66
CA TRP A 105 -6.65 10.24 3.39
C TRP A 105 -5.70 9.37 4.23
N SER A 106 -6.20 8.81 5.33
CA SER A 106 -5.50 7.84 6.17
C SER A 106 -6.45 6.79 6.72
N LEU A 107 -5.91 5.59 6.91
CA LEU A 107 -6.53 4.52 7.68
C LEU A 107 -5.47 3.82 8.51
N SER A 108 -5.77 3.57 9.79
CA SER A 108 -4.79 3.05 10.74
C SER A 108 -5.31 1.85 11.52
N GLY A 109 -4.40 0.92 11.84
CA GLY A 109 -4.66 -0.25 12.65
C GLY A 109 -5.40 -1.36 11.91
N ASN A 110 -5.71 -2.42 12.65
CA ASN A 110 -6.38 -3.62 12.14
C ASN A 110 -7.83 -3.30 11.68
N LYS A 111 -8.21 -3.81 10.50
CA LYS A 111 -9.52 -3.67 9.85
C LYS A 111 -10.24 -5.00 9.62
N GLY A 112 -9.74 -6.07 10.23
CA GLY A 112 -10.28 -7.41 10.11
C GLY A 112 -9.69 -8.18 8.93
N ASN A 113 -9.92 -9.49 8.93
CA ASN A 113 -9.34 -10.41 7.96
C ASN A 113 -10.20 -10.51 6.69
N MET A 114 -10.52 -9.38 6.06
CA MET A 114 -11.29 -9.29 4.81
C MET A 114 -10.79 -8.12 3.98
N TRP A 115 -10.90 -8.25 2.65
CA TRP A 115 -10.72 -7.12 1.75
C TRP A 115 -11.89 -6.13 1.92
N GLN A 116 -11.59 -4.84 1.85
CA GLN A 116 -12.53 -3.72 1.93
C GLN A 116 -12.32 -2.77 0.75
#